data_AF-A0A3S2JJS3-F1
#
_entry.id   AF-A0A3S2JJS3-F1
#
_cell.length_a   1.000
_cell.length_b   1.000
_cell.length_c   1.000
_cell.angle_alpha   90.00
_cell.angle_beta   90.00
_cell.angle_gamma   90.00
#
_symmetry.space_group_name_H-M   'P 1'
#
loop_
_entity.id
_entity.type
_entity.pdbx_description
1 polymer ?
#
loop_
_entity_poly.entity_id
_entity_poly.type
_entity_poly.pdbx_seq_one_letter_code
_entity_poly.pdbx_strand_id
1 'polypeptide(L)'
;MRIRAIGNLLIVAATVVLSYGMQVSKPHYAELTAPIPIDGAMHDTVRARSFDVRLDRMVFARTLKTNQFGQERLLTTSGLWAVAATNLTATSTST
;
A
#
# COMPACT_ATOMS: atom_id res chain seq x y z
N MET A 1 19.36 37.48 -36.81
CA MET A 1 19.18 36.01 -36.73
C MET A 1 19.35 35.46 -35.31
N ARG A 2 20.39 35.84 -34.56
CA ARG A 2 20.67 35.36 -33.19
C ARG A 2 19.55 35.62 -32.15
N ILE A 3 18.90 36.78 -32.18
CA ILE A 3 17.85 37.13 -31.20
C ILE A 3 16.62 36.22 -31.29
N ARG A 4 16.24 35.80 -32.50
CA ARG A 4 15.13 34.85 -32.71
C ARG A 4 15.49 33.46 -32.21
N ALA A 5 16.74 33.04 -32.43
CA ALA A 5 17.23 31.75 -31.93
C ALA A 5 17.26 31.71 -30.40
N ILE A 6 17.72 32.78 -29.74
CA ILE A 6 17.72 32.91 -28.28
C ILE A 6 16.29 32.92 -27.74
N GLY A 7 15.38 33.69 -28.35
CA GLY A 7 13.98 33.73 -27.96
C GLY A 7 13.30 32.36 -28.06
N ASN A 8 13.51 31.63 -29.17
CA ASN A 8 12.98 30.28 -29.33
C ASN A 8 13.54 29.31 -28.28
N LEU A 9 14.83 29.42 -27.95
CA LEU A 9 15.47 28.55 -26.97
C LEU A 9 14.94 28.81 -25.56
N LEU A 10 14.68 30.07 -25.21
CA LEU A 10 14.03 30.43 -23.94
C LEU A 10 12.61 29.89 -23.84
N ILE A 11 11.84 29.95 -24.93
CA ILE A 11 10.48 29.40 -24.96
C ILE A 11 10.51 27.89 -24.75
N VAL A 12 11.38 27.17 -25.47
CA VAL A 12 11.53 25.71 -25.31
C VAL A 12 11.95 25.37 -23.88
N ALA A 13 12.91 26.09 -23.31
CA ALA A 13 13.36 25.86 -21.93
C ALA A 13 12.21 26.09 -20.93
N ALA A 14 11.44 27.17 -21.09
CA ALA A 14 10.28 27.45 -20.25
C ALA A 14 9.21 26.35 -20.35
N THR A 15 8.94 25.84 -21.56
CA THR A 15 8.01 24.72 -21.77
C THR A 15 8.50 23.46 -21.08
N VAL A 16 9.78 23.10 -21.20
CA VAL A 16 10.34 21.91 -20.56
C VAL A 16 10.22 22.00 -19.03
N VAL A 17 10.57 23.15 -18.44
CA VAL A 17 10.47 23.36 -16.99
C VAL A 17 9.02 23.25 -16.52
N LEU A 18 8.08 23.87 -17.25
CA LEU A 18 6.65 23.80 -16.93
C LEU A 18 6.13 22.35 -17.01
N SER A 19 6.42 21.64 -18.09
CA SER A 19 6.00 20.25 -18.30
C SER A 19 6.60 19.32 -17.25
N TYR A 20 7.86 19.52 -16.86
CA TYR A 20 8.50 18.76 -15.80
C TYR A 20 7.84 19.01 -14.44
N GLY A 21 7.57 20.28 -14.10
CA GLY A 21 6.85 20.63 -12.88
C GLY A 21 5.48 19.94 -12.80
N MET A 22 4.74 19.94 -13.91
CA MET A 22 3.45 19.24 -14.00
C MET A 22 3.58 17.71 -13.89
N GLN A 23 4.68 17.13 -14.36
CA GLN A 23 4.92 15.69 -14.25
C GLN A 23 5.24 15.29 -12.81
N VAL A 24 6.06 16.07 -12.10
CA VAL A 24 6.45 15.79 -10.72
C VAL A 24 5.32 16.06 -9.73
N SER A 25 4.49 17.08 -9.98
CA SER A 25 3.40 17.44 -9.07
C SER A 25 2.16 16.56 -9.21
N LYS A 26 2.10 15.67 -10.22
CA LYS A 26 0.93 14.83 -10.43
C LYS A 26 1.03 13.62 -9.51
N PRO A 27 0.08 13.42 -8.58
CA PRO A 27 0.07 12.22 -7.77
C PRO A 27 0.04 11.00 -8.69
N HIS A 28 0.84 10.00 -8.37
CA HIS A 28 0.84 8.78 -9.17
C HIS A 28 -0.56 8.17 -9.14
N TYR A 29 -1.00 7.54 -10.23
CA TYR A 29 -2.33 6.91 -10.27
C TYR A 29 -2.51 5.92 -9.11
N ALA A 30 -1.42 5.25 -8.71
CA ALA A 30 -1.38 4.37 -7.55
C ALA A 30 -1.76 5.06 -6.23
N GLU A 31 -1.51 6.36 -6.07
CA GLU A 31 -1.88 7.14 -4.87
C GLU A 31 -3.36 7.54 -4.90
N LEU A 32 -3.92 7.79 -6.09
CA LEU A 32 -5.34 8.15 -6.25
C LEU A 32 -6.27 6.96 -6.03
N THR A 33 -5.81 5.76 -6.35
CA THR A 33 -6.55 4.50 -6.12
C THR A 33 -6.00 3.70 -4.96
N ALA A 34 -5.05 4.26 -4.21
CA ALA A 34 -4.50 3.57 -3.04
C ALA A 34 -5.64 3.29 -2.06
N PRO A 35 -5.66 2.10 -1.42
CA PRO A 35 -6.48 1.89 -0.25
C PRO A 35 -6.22 3.02 0.75
N ILE A 36 -7.28 3.62 1.30
CA ILE A 36 -7.14 4.62 2.37
C ILE A 36 -6.56 3.89 3.58
N PRO A 37 -5.34 4.24 4.05
CA PRO A 37 -4.78 3.59 5.22
C PRO A 37 -5.61 3.97 6.44
N ILE A 38 -5.93 2.97 7.26
CA ILE A 38 -6.56 3.16 8.56
C ILE A 38 -5.63 2.52 9.59
N ASP A 39 -5.15 3.32 10.51
CA ASP A 39 -4.26 2.89 11.57
C ASP A 39 -5.05 2.45 12.81
N GLY A 40 -4.54 1.46 13.53
CA GLY A 40 -5.09 0.99 14.80
C GLY A 40 -4.05 0.20 15.58
N ALA A 41 -4.18 0.19 16.92
CA ALA A 41 -3.29 -0.60 17.77
C ALA A 41 -3.74 -2.07 17.82
N MET A 42 -2.87 -2.93 18.37
CA MET A 42 -3.26 -4.32 18.67
C MET A 42 -4.45 -4.30 19.64
N HIS A 43 -5.44 -5.17 19.40
CA HIS A 43 -6.73 -5.22 20.07
C HIS A 43 -7.75 -4.12 19.76
N ASP A 44 -7.38 -3.08 18.98
CA ASP A 44 -8.37 -2.14 18.45
C ASP A 44 -9.19 -2.79 17.34
N THR A 45 -10.50 -2.53 17.34
CA THR A 45 -11.35 -2.85 16.20
C THR A 45 -11.27 -1.71 15.20
N VAL A 46 -10.63 -1.96 14.07
CA VAL A 46 -10.53 -1.03 12.95
C VAL A 46 -11.67 -1.29 11.97
N ARG A 47 -12.45 -0.25 11.69
CA ARG A 47 -13.63 -0.32 10.81
C ARG A 47 -13.24 0.07 9.39
N ALA A 48 -13.16 -0.91 8.51
CA ALA A 48 -13.02 -0.69 7.07
C ALA A 48 -14.40 -0.55 6.42
N ARG A 49 -14.42 -0.22 5.13
CA ARG A 49 -15.68 0.06 4.40
C ARG A 49 -16.65 -1.14 4.37
N SER A 50 -16.13 -2.36 4.25
CA SER A 50 -16.92 -3.58 4.07
C SER A 50 -16.76 -4.60 5.20
N PHE A 51 -15.85 -4.35 6.14
CA PHE A 51 -15.58 -5.24 7.26
C PHE A 51 -14.95 -4.50 8.42
N ASP A 52 -15.13 -5.03 9.61
CA ASP A 52 -14.36 -4.68 10.80
C ASP A 52 -13.25 -5.71 10.98
N VAL A 53 -12.05 -5.26 11.34
CA VAL A 53 -10.90 -6.12 11.62
C VAL A 53 -10.32 -5.79 12.99
N ARG A 54 -9.95 -6.82 13.76
CA ARG A 54 -9.24 -6.68 15.03
C ARG A 54 -8.06 -7.63 15.08
N LEU A 55 -6.87 -7.11 15.37
CA LEU A 55 -5.67 -7.93 15.56
C LEU A 55 -5.64 -8.42 17.01
N ASP A 56 -5.79 -9.73 17.23
CA ASP A 56 -5.81 -10.34 18.56
C ASP A 56 -4.41 -10.69 19.05
N ARG A 57 -3.53 -11.17 18.17
CA ARG A 57 -2.17 -11.56 18.56
C ARG A 57 -1.24 -11.53 17.37
N MET A 58 0.02 -11.19 17.63
CA MET A 58 1.13 -11.42 16.72
C MET A 58 2.15 -12.35 17.39
N VAL A 59 2.53 -13.43 16.72
CA VAL A 59 3.54 -14.38 17.20
C VAL A 59 4.64 -14.51 16.17
N PHE A 60 5.88 -14.58 16.66
CA PHE A 60 7.02 -14.85 15.81
C PHE A 60 7.54 -16.27 16.02
N ALA A 61 7.81 -16.99 14.93
CA ALA A 61 8.26 -18.38 14.98
C ALA A 61 9.25 -18.68 13.87
N ARG A 62 10.25 -19.54 14.12
CA ARG A 62 11.21 -19.96 13.08
C ARG A 62 10.66 -21.05 12.17
N THR A 63 9.75 -21.85 12.72
CA THR A 63 9.11 -22.98 12.04
C THR A 63 7.61 -22.93 12.30
N LEU A 64 6.82 -23.18 11.28
CA LEU A 64 5.36 -23.20 11.36
C LEU A 64 4.88 -24.62 11.09
N LYS A 65 4.18 -25.23 12.06
CA LYS A 65 3.49 -26.50 11.83
C LYS A 65 2.03 -26.19 11.50
N THR A 66 1.56 -26.64 10.34
CA THR A 66 0.18 -26.42 9.89
C THR A 66 -0.44 -27.71 9.40
N ASN A 67 -1.72 -27.89 9.65
CA ASN A 67 -2.51 -28.94 9.02
C ASN A 67 -3.17 -28.35 7.77
N GLN A 68 -2.77 -28.78 6.59
CA GLN A 68 -3.37 -28.39 5.32
C GLN A 68 -4.06 -29.60 4.72
N PHE A 69 -5.39 -29.54 4.58
CA PHE A 69 -6.20 -30.60 3.97
C PHE A 69 -5.98 -32.00 4.57
N GLY A 70 -5.82 -32.08 5.90
CA GLY A 70 -5.60 -33.35 6.62
C GLY A 70 -4.15 -33.85 6.60
N GLN A 71 -3.23 -33.13 5.94
CA GLN A 71 -1.80 -33.43 5.98
C GLN A 71 -1.08 -32.41 6.86
N GLU A 72 -0.27 -32.90 7.79
CA GLU A 72 0.65 -32.04 8.53
C GLU A 72 1.81 -31.61 7.62
N ARG A 73 2.02 -30.30 7.51
CA ARG A 73 3.17 -29.70 6.84
C ARG A 73 3.97 -28.84 7.80
N LEU A 74 5.28 -29.01 7.74
CA LEU A 74 6.25 -28.16 8.43
C LEU A 74 6.77 -27.12 7.43
N LEU A 75 6.50 -25.85 7.70
CA LEU A 75 6.98 -24.73 6.89
C LEU A 75 8.18 -24.10 7.58
N THR A 76 9.30 -24.02 6.86
CA THR A 76 10.54 -23.39 7.31
C THR A 76 10.90 -22.25 6.37
N THR A 77 11.63 -21.27 6.89
CA THR A 77 12.17 -20.14 6.12
C THR A 77 13.56 -19.81 6.65
N SER A 78 14.38 -19.15 5.84
CA SER A 78 15.68 -18.62 6.32
C SER A 78 15.51 -17.51 7.36
N GLY A 79 14.34 -16.85 7.37
CA GLY A 79 13.98 -15.78 8.29
C GLY A 79 13.15 -16.23 9.50
N LEU A 80 12.26 -15.34 9.93
CA LEU A 80 11.30 -15.55 11.02
C LEU A 80 9.90 -15.37 10.46
N TRP A 81 8.99 -16.29 10.77
CA TRP A 81 7.57 -16.11 10.50
C TRP A 81 7.00 -15.07 11.44
N ALA A 82 6.16 -14.19 10.91
CA ALA A 82 5.27 -13.33 11.66
C ALA A 82 3.83 -13.83 11.44
N VAL A 83 3.20 -14.33 12.48
CA VAL A 83 1.86 -14.92 12.43
C VAL A 83 0.90 -13.97 13.11
N ALA A 84 -0.03 -13.41 12.35
CA ALA A 84 -1.07 -12.53 12.86
C ALA A 84 -2.39 -13.31 13.00
N ALA A 85 -2.95 -13.34 14.21
CA ALA A 85 -4.29 -13.83 14.46
C ALA A 85 -5.23 -12.63 14.48
N THR A 86 -6.15 -12.58 13.52
CA THR A 86 -7.10 -11.48 13.35
C THR A 86 -8.53 -11.99 13.35
N ASN A 87 -9.44 -11.20 13.92
CA ASN A 87 -10.88 -11.39 13.77
C ASN A 87 -11.40 -10.47 12.65
N LEU A 88 -12.18 -11.02 11.72
CA LEU A 88 -12.77 -10.30 10.59
C LEU A 88 -14.28 -10.46 10.63
N THR A 89 -15.01 -9.34 10.69
CA THR A 89 -16.47 -9.33 10.69
C THR A 89 -16.97 -8.54 9.48
N ALA A 90 -17.79 -9.15 8.62
CA ALA A 90 -18.37 -8.44 7.47
C ALA A 90 -19.40 -7.40 7.92
N THR A 91 -19.38 -6.23 7.28
CA THR A 91 -20.35 -5.16 7.52
C THR A 91 -21.39 -5.19 6.39
N SER A 92 -22.63 -5.56 6.70
CA SER A 92 -23.71 -5.74 5.71
C SER A 92 -24.34 -4.43 5.19
N THR A 93 -23.70 -3.29 5.38
CA THR A 93 -24.26 -2.00 4.93
C THR A 93 -23.99 -1.83 3.44
N SER A 94 -24.95 -2.26 2.62
CA SER A 94 -25.04 -1.87 1.21
C SER A 94 -25.50 -0.41 1.18
N THR A 95 -24.57 0.54 1.02
CA THR A 95 -24.88 1.92 0.61
C THR A 95 -24.96 2.01 -0.90
#